data_AF-A0A8J7YD13-F1
#
_entry.id   AF-A0A8J7YD13-F1
#
_cell.length_a   1.000
_cell.length_b   1.000
_cell.length_c   1.000
_cell.angle_alpha   90.00
_cell.angle_beta   90.00
_cell.angle_gamma   90.00
#
_symmetry.space_group_name_H-M   'P 1'
#
loop_
_entity.id
_entity.type
_entity.pdbx_description
1 polymer ?
#
loop_
_entity_poly.entity_id
_entity_poly.type
_entity_poly.pdbx_seq_one_letter_code
_entity_poly.pdbx_strand_id
1 'polypeptide(L)'
;MPEISRLSGNRDWIDLDFVERERTPELAMKIGIQSHVAGLSLSNTVGLLDSLGVQRSKKAIHDWVQKADLQPESGRSPNQIALDETVIRINDEQFWLYAAADPQTNQLLHVRLFSTTTTALTEIFLRELQQKHDVETAVFLVDGAQHLQTALQRAGLRFQMRRHGNRNAVERIFRELKRRTSSFSNCFSHVEPETAEKWLQSFARWHNAPN
;
A
#
# COMPACT_ATOMS: atom_id res chain seq x y z
N MET A 1 22.95 0.76 10.30
CA MET A 1 21.70 0.01 10.07
C MET A 1 20.54 0.97 10.28
N PRO A 2 19.54 1.06 9.38
CA PRO A 2 18.35 1.82 9.73
C PRO A 2 17.65 1.05 10.86
N GLU A 3 17.46 1.70 12.01
CA GLU A 3 16.69 1.14 13.12
C GLU A 3 15.30 0.77 12.63
N ILE A 4 15.03 -0.54 12.58
CA ILE A 4 13.72 -1.05 12.20
C ILE A 4 12.83 -1.04 13.45
N SER A 5 12.56 0.14 13.98
CA SER A 5 11.78 0.37 15.22
C SER A 5 10.30 -0.03 15.12
N ARG A 6 9.86 -0.62 13.99
CA ARG A 6 8.47 -1.06 13.74
C ARG A 6 8.29 -2.58 13.56
N LEU A 7 9.34 -3.38 13.73
CA LEU A 7 9.22 -4.85 13.66
C LEU A 7 8.63 -5.48 14.94
N SER A 8 8.51 -4.71 16.02
CA SER A 8 7.98 -5.17 17.31
C SER A 8 6.47 -4.95 17.49
N GLY A 9 5.79 -4.34 16.52
CA GLY A 9 4.36 -4.01 16.62
C GLY A 9 3.41 -5.21 16.49
N ASN A 10 2.12 -4.95 16.76
CA ASN A 10 1.03 -5.93 16.61
C ASN A 10 0.98 -6.56 15.20
N ARG A 11 0.71 -7.87 15.12
CA ARG A 11 0.62 -8.67 13.88
C ARG A 11 -0.78 -9.28 13.63
N ASP A 12 -1.78 -8.88 14.41
CA ASP A 12 -3.17 -9.31 14.28
C ASP A 12 -3.80 -8.88 12.95
N TRP A 13 -3.19 -7.90 12.27
CA TRP A 13 -3.58 -7.46 10.93
C TRP A 13 -3.23 -8.46 9.81
N ILE A 14 -2.42 -9.49 10.11
CA ILE A 14 -2.08 -10.58 9.19
C ILE A 14 -2.93 -11.80 9.53
N ASP A 15 -3.86 -12.10 8.63
CA ASP A 15 -4.61 -13.35 8.64
C ASP A 15 -3.83 -14.43 7.86
N LEU A 16 -3.84 -15.66 8.38
CA LEU A 16 -3.17 -16.82 7.80
C LEU A 16 -4.15 -17.93 7.41
N ASP A 17 -5.43 -17.61 7.19
CA ASP A 17 -6.48 -18.55 6.74
C ASP A 17 -6.09 -19.42 5.52
N PHE A 18 -5.13 -18.98 4.70
CA PHE A 18 -4.58 -19.76 3.58
C PHE A 18 -3.65 -20.92 4.00
N VAL A 19 -3.29 -21.02 5.28
CA VAL A 19 -2.37 -22.03 5.81
C VAL A 19 -3.15 -23.29 6.18
N GLU A 20 -3.23 -24.23 5.25
CA GLU A 20 -3.92 -25.52 5.49
C GLU A 20 -3.10 -26.51 6.34
N ARG A 21 -1.77 -26.34 6.41
CA ARG A 21 -0.86 -27.23 7.14
C ARG A 21 0.27 -26.43 7.80
N GLU A 22 0.36 -26.51 9.11
CA GLU A 22 1.39 -25.85 9.92
C GLU A 22 2.77 -26.54 9.77
N ARG A 23 3.42 -26.34 8.62
CA ARG A 23 4.84 -26.71 8.44
C ARG A 23 5.79 -25.66 8.99
N THR A 24 5.30 -24.44 9.19
CA THR A 24 6.05 -23.28 9.70
C THR A 24 5.23 -22.70 10.84
N PRO A 25 5.84 -22.32 11.97
CA PRO A 25 5.13 -21.62 13.03
C PRO A 25 4.48 -20.34 12.49
N GLU A 26 3.22 -20.09 12.82
CA GLU A 26 2.47 -18.91 12.36
C GLU A 26 3.19 -17.61 12.67
N LEU A 27 3.77 -17.48 13.87
CA LEU A 27 4.52 -16.30 14.27
C LEU A 27 5.68 -16.01 13.31
N ALA A 28 6.38 -17.05 12.84
CA ALA A 28 7.46 -16.88 11.88
C ALA A 28 6.94 -16.45 10.49
N MET A 29 5.77 -16.93 10.08
CA MET A 29 5.11 -16.47 8.85
C MET A 29 4.72 -15.00 8.96
N LYS A 30 4.09 -14.60 10.07
CA LYS A 30 3.71 -13.19 10.33
C LYS A 30 4.93 -12.27 10.38
N ILE A 31 6.03 -12.70 11.02
CA ILE A 31 7.31 -11.96 11.03
C ILE A 31 7.87 -11.84 9.61
N GLY A 32 7.86 -12.93 8.84
CA GLY A 32 8.35 -12.92 7.45
C GLY A 32 7.57 -11.95 6.56
N ILE A 33 6.24 -12.03 6.60
CA ILE A 33 5.34 -11.13 5.87
C ILE A 33 5.56 -9.68 6.29
N GLN A 34 5.46 -9.38 7.59
CA GLN A 34 5.62 -8.02 8.11
C GLN A 34 6.99 -7.44 7.74
N SER A 35 8.06 -8.23 7.87
CA SER A 35 9.42 -7.77 7.56
C SER A 35 9.57 -7.43 6.09
N HIS A 36 9.07 -8.29 5.20
CA HIS A 36 9.14 -8.03 3.77
C HIS A 36 8.31 -6.80 3.37
N VAL A 37 7.08 -6.69 3.88
CA VAL A 37 6.20 -5.54 3.64
C VAL A 37 6.78 -4.24 4.22
N ALA A 38 7.47 -4.32 5.36
CA ALA A 38 8.18 -3.19 5.97
C ALA A 38 9.48 -2.79 5.24
N GLY A 39 9.77 -3.41 4.08
CA GLY A 39 10.87 -3.03 3.18
C GLY A 39 12.15 -3.86 3.32
N LEU A 40 12.13 -5.01 4.01
CA LEU A 40 13.26 -5.94 3.94
C LEU A 40 13.24 -6.68 2.60
N SER A 41 14.41 -6.84 1.98
CA SER A 41 14.57 -7.72 0.82
C SER A 41 14.24 -9.16 1.19
N LEU A 42 13.78 -9.97 0.23
CA LEU A 42 13.51 -11.39 0.47
C LEU A 42 14.74 -12.12 1.04
N SER A 43 15.95 -11.78 0.60
CA SER A 43 17.20 -12.33 1.15
C SER A 43 17.38 -12.00 2.63
N ASN A 44 17.14 -10.74 3.00
CA ASN A 44 17.29 -10.30 4.40
C ASN A 44 16.19 -10.89 5.29
N THR A 45 14.97 -11.04 4.76
CA THR A 45 13.89 -11.74 5.46
C THR A 45 14.19 -13.21 5.68
N VAL A 46 14.79 -13.91 4.69
CA VAL A 46 15.28 -15.29 4.90
C VAL A 46 16.32 -15.32 6.02
N GLY A 47 17.31 -14.42 6.01
CA GLY A 47 18.32 -14.37 7.07
C GLY A 47 17.74 -14.07 8.45
N LEU A 48 16.70 -13.22 8.53
CA LEU A 48 15.97 -12.95 9.76
C LEU A 48 15.22 -14.18 10.27
N LEU A 49 14.59 -14.97 9.39
CA LEU A 49 13.90 -16.18 9.81
C LEU A 49 14.90 -17.28 10.22
N ASP A 50 16.03 -17.39 9.52
CA ASP A 50 17.09 -18.34 9.85
C ASP A 50 17.72 -18.05 11.22
N SER A 51 17.93 -16.76 11.57
CA SER A 51 18.39 -16.39 12.92
C SER A 51 17.38 -16.69 14.03
N LEU A 52 16.10 -16.88 13.69
CA LEU A 52 15.04 -17.35 14.57
C LEU A 52 14.86 -18.89 14.52
N GLY A 53 15.74 -19.61 13.82
CA GLY A 53 15.69 -21.06 13.68
C GLY A 53 14.69 -21.58 12.64
N VAL A 54 14.16 -20.71 11.78
CA VAL A 54 13.13 -21.05 10.77
C VAL A 54 13.70 -20.94 9.36
N GLN A 55 14.02 -22.09 8.76
CA GLN A 55 14.57 -22.13 7.40
C GLN A 55 13.48 -22.11 6.33
N ARG A 56 13.47 -21.04 5.54
CA ARG A 56 12.53 -20.84 4.43
C ARG A 56 13.18 -20.19 3.23
N SER A 57 12.62 -20.46 2.05
CA SER A 57 13.10 -19.90 0.80
C SER A 57 12.51 -18.51 0.55
N LYS A 58 13.17 -17.72 -0.32
CA LYS A 58 12.64 -16.45 -0.82
C LYS A 58 11.25 -16.61 -1.44
N LYS A 59 11.05 -17.70 -2.19
CA LYS A 59 9.76 -18.06 -2.82
C LYS A 59 8.68 -18.29 -1.76
N ALA A 60 8.98 -18.97 -0.65
CA ALA A 60 7.99 -19.19 0.40
C ALA A 60 7.49 -17.86 1.01
N ILE A 61 8.41 -16.93 1.31
CA ILE A 61 8.04 -15.61 1.84
C ILE A 61 7.22 -14.82 0.83
N HIS A 62 7.64 -14.84 -0.44
CA HIS A 62 6.88 -14.22 -1.53
C HIS A 62 5.46 -14.79 -1.62
N ASP A 63 5.33 -16.12 -1.63
CA ASP A 63 4.05 -16.80 -1.72
C ASP A 63 3.15 -16.50 -0.52
N TRP A 64 3.72 -16.37 0.69
CA TRP A 64 2.94 -15.97 1.88
C TRP A 64 2.37 -14.57 1.75
N VAL A 65 3.16 -13.60 1.28
CA VAL A 65 2.69 -12.22 1.08
C VAL A 65 1.60 -12.16 0.01
N GLN A 66 1.76 -12.92 -1.08
CA GLN A 66 0.75 -12.98 -2.15
C GLN A 66 -0.54 -13.66 -1.70
N LYS A 67 -0.45 -14.74 -0.91
CA LYS A 67 -1.62 -15.50 -0.45
C LYS A 67 -2.35 -14.86 0.71
N ALA A 68 -1.65 -14.05 1.52
CA ALA A 68 -2.28 -13.32 2.60
C ALA A 68 -3.24 -12.22 2.08
N ASP A 69 -3.12 -11.83 0.80
CA ASP A 69 -3.98 -10.86 0.10
C ASP A 69 -4.37 -9.65 0.96
N LEU A 70 -3.35 -9.02 1.55
CA LEU A 70 -3.53 -8.04 2.60
C LEU A 70 -3.95 -6.70 1.99
N GLN A 71 -5.26 -6.48 1.87
CA GLN A 71 -5.84 -5.23 1.37
C GLN A 71 -6.11 -4.23 2.52
N PRO A 72 -6.04 -2.91 2.27
CA PRO A 72 -6.57 -1.91 3.20
C PRO A 72 -8.00 -2.22 3.65
N GLU A 73 -8.28 -1.89 4.90
CA GLU A 73 -9.55 -2.19 5.56
C GLU A 73 -10.69 -1.34 5.01
N SER A 74 -11.80 -1.96 4.58
CA SER A 74 -13.02 -1.28 4.13
C SER A 74 -13.86 -0.72 5.30
N GLY A 75 -14.95 -0.02 4.97
CA GLY A 75 -15.97 0.41 5.94
C GLY A 75 -15.63 1.69 6.70
N ARG A 76 -14.71 2.50 6.18
CA ARG A 76 -14.36 3.82 6.77
C ARG A 76 -15.28 4.93 6.24
N SER A 77 -15.49 5.96 7.06
CA SER A 77 -16.29 7.15 6.74
C SER A 77 -15.51 8.45 6.99
N PRO A 78 -14.46 8.75 6.21
CA PRO A 78 -13.60 9.91 6.43
C PRO A 78 -14.30 11.23 6.05
N ASN A 79 -14.05 12.28 6.82
CA ASN A 79 -14.56 13.63 6.49
C ASN A 79 -13.78 14.29 5.33
N GLN A 80 -12.51 13.91 5.17
CA GLN A 80 -11.61 14.40 4.12
C GLN A 80 -10.82 13.25 3.53
N ILE A 81 -10.52 13.31 2.23
CA ILE A 81 -9.70 12.32 1.55
C ILE A 81 -8.65 13.05 0.75
N ALA A 82 -7.38 12.86 1.07
CA ALA A 82 -6.29 13.26 0.20
C ALA A 82 -6.15 12.22 -0.91
N LEU A 83 -6.26 12.66 -2.16
CA LEU A 83 -6.11 11.83 -3.35
C LEU A 83 -4.98 12.39 -4.20
N ASP A 84 -3.98 11.57 -4.48
CA ASP A 84 -2.84 11.95 -5.29
C ASP A 84 -2.31 10.74 -6.08
N GLU A 85 -1.45 11.02 -7.04
CA GLU A 85 -0.77 10.01 -7.86
C GLU A 85 0.74 10.23 -7.87
N THR A 86 1.50 9.15 -7.98
CA THR A 86 2.94 9.24 -8.15
C THR A 86 3.45 8.20 -9.13
N VAL A 87 4.50 8.56 -9.88
CA VAL A 87 5.17 7.63 -10.77
C VAL A 87 6.08 6.71 -9.97
N ILE A 88 5.94 5.41 -10.20
CA ILE A 88 6.87 4.36 -9.75
C ILE A 88 7.42 3.62 -10.97
N ARG A 89 8.50 2.85 -10.76
CA ARG A 89 9.10 2.03 -11.82
C ARG A 89 8.93 0.55 -11.53
N ILE A 90 8.52 -0.21 -12.53
CA ILE A 90 8.44 -1.67 -12.51
C ILE A 90 9.12 -2.17 -13.78
N ASN A 91 10.14 -3.01 -13.64
CA ASN A 91 10.97 -3.48 -14.77
C ASN A 91 11.40 -2.33 -15.70
N ASP A 92 11.86 -1.23 -15.10
CA ASP A 92 12.26 0.01 -15.79
C ASP A 92 11.15 0.81 -16.49
N GLU A 93 9.93 0.30 -16.57
CA GLU A 93 8.76 0.98 -17.11
C GLU A 93 8.05 1.84 -16.06
N GLN A 94 7.43 2.94 -16.51
CA GLN A 94 6.71 3.86 -15.63
C GLN A 94 5.27 3.39 -15.39
N PHE A 95 4.86 3.39 -14.13
CA PHE A 95 3.49 3.15 -13.70
C PHE A 95 3.03 4.25 -12.76
N TRP A 96 1.73 4.50 -12.72
CA TRP A 96 1.11 5.49 -11.86
C TRP A 96 0.42 4.81 -10.70
N LEU A 97 0.92 5.06 -9.50
CA LEU A 97 0.32 4.62 -8.26
C LEU A 97 -0.62 5.71 -7.75
N TYR A 98 -1.90 5.39 -7.73
CA TYR A 98 -2.94 6.22 -7.12
C TYR A 98 -3.07 5.84 -5.65
N ALA A 99 -3.19 6.84 -4.78
CA ALA A 99 -3.42 6.63 -3.37
C ALA A 99 -4.47 7.61 -2.83
N ALA A 100 -5.43 7.07 -2.08
CA ALA A 100 -6.38 7.82 -1.27
C ALA A 100 -6.05 7.60 0.20
N ALA A 101 -5.93 8.67 0.97
CA ALA A 101 -5.65 8.61 2.40
C ALA A 101 -6.55 9.55 3.19
N ASP A 102 -6.89 9.17 4.41
CA ASP A 102 -7.48 10.08 5.38
C ASP A 102 -6.37 10.97 5.98
N PRO A 103 -6.40 12.29 5.77
CA PRO A 103 -5.36 13.18 6.26
C PRO A 103 -5.35 13.36 7.78
N GLN A 104 -6.47 13.06 8.46
CA GLN A 104 -6.57 13.18 9.92
C GLN A 104 -5.89 12.02 10.63
N THR A 105 -6.13 10.80 10.15
CA THR A 105 -5.58 9.56 10.74
C THR A 105 -4.29 9.11 10.06
N ASN A 106 -3.95 9.70 8.91
CA ASN A 106 -2.86 9.27 8.04
C ASN A 106 -3.03 7.80 7.58
N GLN A 107 -4.26 7.27 7.54
CA GLN A 107 -4.54 5.92 7.06
C GLN A 107 -4.74 5.92 5.54
N LEU A 108 -4.16 4.92 4.87
CA LEU A 108 -4.40 4.64 3.45
C LEU A 108 -5.75 3.94 3.28
N LEU A 109 -6.65 4.56 2.53
CA LEU A 109 -7.99 4.02 2.27
C LEU A 109 -7.95 3.08 1.06
N HIS A 110 -7.32 3.52 -0.03
CA HIS A 110 -7.20 2.71 -1.25
C HIS A 110 -5.92 3.04 -2.00
N VAL A 111 -5.30 2.02 -2.58
CA VAL A 111 -4.15 2.15 -3.47
C VAL A 111 -4.38 1.29 -4.69
N ARG A 112 -3.96 1.79 -5.85
CA ARG A 112 -4.09 1.06 -7.10
C ARG A 112 -3.04 1.49 -8.11
N LEU A 113 -2.59 0.55 -8.93
CA LEU A 113 -1.59 0.79 -9.95
C LEU A 113 -2.20 0.82 -11.35
N PHE A 114 -1.75 1.75 -12.17
CA PHE A 114 -2.10 1.83 -13.58
C PHE A 114 -0.87 2.05 -14.46
N SER A 115 -0.95 1.60 -15.71
CA SER A 115 0.09 1.85 -16.72
C SER A 115 0.04 3.25 -17.33
N THR A 116 -0.99 4.06 -17.03
CA THR A 116 -1.14 5.42 -17.55
C THR A 116 -2.13 6.23 -16.68
N THR A 117 -2.27 7.53 -16.96
CA THR A 117 -3.24 8.41 -16.30
C THR A 117 -4.30 8.86 -17.28
N THR A 118 -5.56 8.50 -16.99
CA THR A 118 -6.71 9.02 -17.73
C THR A 118 -7.85 9.29 -16.77
N THR A 119 -8.77 10.15 -17.19
CA THR A 119 -10.02 10.39 -16.44
C THR A 119 -10.79 9.09 -16.22
N ALA A 120 -10.83 8.19 -17.21
CA ALA A 120 -11.52 6.91 -17.09
C ALA A 120 -10.89 6.03 -15.99
N LEU A 121 -9.56 5.90 -15.95
CA LEU A 121 -8.88 5.12 -14.91
C LEU A 121 -9.10 5.73 -13.51
N THR A 122 -9.11 7.05 -13.42
CA THR A 122 -9.45 7.74 -12.16
C THR A 122 -10.89 7.47 -11.74
N GLU A 123 -11.85 7.46 -12.67
CA GLU A 123 -13.23 7.10 -12.37
C GLU A 123 -13.34 5.66 -11.86
N ILE A 124 -12.57 4.71 -12.40
CA ILE A 124 -12.55 3.33 -11.86
C ILE A 124 -11.97 3.32 -10.45
N PHE A 125 -10.86 4.03 -10.19
CA PHE A 125 -10.29 4.18 -8.84
C PHE A 125 -11.30 4.75 -7.84
N LEU A 126 -12.03 5.81 -8.23
CA LEU A 126 -13.06 6.44 -7.38
C LEU A 126 -14.26 5.51 -7.13
N ARG A 127 -14.66 4.70 -8.11
CA ARG A 127 -15.73 3.70 -7.93
C ARG A 127 -15.32 2.62 -6.93
N GLU A 128 -14.10 2.10 -7.05
CA GLU A 128 -13.57 1.12 -6.09
C GLU A 128 -13.47 1.70 -4.68
N LEU A 129 -13.02 2.95 -4.56
CA LEU A 129 -12.96 3.66 -3.27
C LEU A 129 -14.36 3.80 -2.64
N GLN A 130 -15.38 4.18 -3.43
CA GLN A 130 -16.78 4.28 -2.98
C GLN A 130 -17.41 2.93 -2.63
N GLN A 131 -17.00 1.85 -3.30
CA GLN A 131 -17.45 0.50 -2.93
C GLN A 131 -16.88 0.04 -1.59
N LYS A 132 -15.66 0.48 -1.27
CA LYS A 132 -14.98 0.10 -0.02
C LYS A 132 -15.33 1.01 1.15
N HIS A 133 -15.68 2.28 0.92
CA HIS A 133 -15.79 3.28 1.98
C HIS A 133 -16.97 4.23 1.75
N ASP A 134 -17.54 4.74 2.83
CA ASP A 134 -18.52 5.81 2.78
C ASP A 134 -17.79 7.15 2.58
N VAL A 135 -17.76 7.62 1.34
CA VAL A 135 -17.00 8.80 0.93
C VAL A 135 -17.86 9.87 0.26
N GLU A 136 -19.17 9.67 0.18
CA GLU A 136 -20.09 10.58 -0.51
C GLU A 136 -20.06 11.98 0.10
N THR A 137 -19.98 12.04 1.44
CA THR A 137 -19.86 13.29 2.17
C THR A 137 -18.42 13.71 2.41
N ALA A 138 -17.41 13.00 1.90
CA ALA A 138 -16.02 13.43 2.09
C ALA A 138 -15.70 14.66 1.22
N VAL A 139 -14.73 15.46 1.66
CA VAL A 139 -14.09 16.48 0.80
C VAL A 139 -12.77 15.93 0.29
N PHE A 140 -12.66 15.77 -1.03
CA PHE A 140 -11.44 15.32 -1.69
C PHE A 140 -10.43 16.46 -1.81
N LEU A 141 -9.22 16.25 -1.32
CA LEU A 141 -8.08 17.14 -1.47
C LEU A 141 -7.22 16.58 -2.60
N VAL A 142 -7.24 17.26 -3.75
CA VAL A 142 -6.48 16.86 -4.94
C VAL A 142 -5.48 17.92 -5.34
N ASP A 143 -4.55 17.49 -6.20
CA ASP A 143 -3.57 18.36 -6.80
C ASP A 143 -4.10 19.11 -8.04
N GLY A 144 -3.18 19.64 -8.84
CA GLY A 144 -3.52 20.36 -10.07
C GLY A 144 -3.87 19.44 -11.25
N ALA A 145 -3.89 18.13 -11.07
CA ALA A 145 -4.10 17.18 -12.16
C ALA A 145 -5.53 17.25 -12.71
N GLN A 146 -5.64 17.55 -13.99
CA GLN A 146 -6.92 17.78 -14.66
C GLN A 146 -7.80 16.52 -14.69
N HIS A 147 -7.21 15.35 -14.87
CA HIS A 147 -7.96 14.08 -14.90
C HIS A 147 -8.56 13.73 -13.54
N LEU A 148 -7.85 14.02 -12.44
CA LEU A 148 -8.38 13.85 -11.07
C LEU A 148 -9.60 14.73 -10.83
N GLN A 149 -9.48 16.02 -11.14
CA GLN A 149 -10.55 17.00 -10.96
C GLN A 149 -11.77 16.67 -11.83
N THR A 150 -11.53 16.29 -13.10
CA THR A 150 -12.61 15.93 -14.03
C THR A 150 -13.36 14.69 -13.56
N ALA A 151 -12.65 13.66 -13.10
CA ALA A 151 -13.27 12.43 -12.61
C ALA A 151 -14.09 12.67 -11.34
N LEU A 152 -13.58 13.47 -10.39
CA LEU A 152 -14.31 13.86 -9.18
C LEU A 152 -15.58 14.65 -9.52
N GLN A 153 -15.48 15.61 -10.44
CA GLN A 153 -16.63 16.39 -10.89
C GLN A 153 -17.71 15.50 -11.52
N ARG A 154 -17.32 14.55 -12.39
CA ARG A 154 -18.25 13.59 -13.02
C ARG A 154 -18.88 12.62 -12.02
N ALA A 155 -18.14 12.26 -10.97
CA ALA A 155 -18.64 11.44 -9.88
C ALA A 155 -19.55 12.21 -8.90
N GLY A 156 -19.69 13.54 -9.05
CA GLY A 156 -20.46 14.36 -8.12
C GLY A 156 -19.80 14.53 -6.75
N LEU A 157 -18.51 14.21 -6.62
CA LEU A 157 -17.78 14.24 -5.36
C LEU A 157 -17.23 15.65 -5.11
N ARG A 158 -17.34 16.12 -3.86
CA ARG A 158 -16.85 17.44 -3.46
C ARG A 158 -15.33 17.43 -3.39
N PHE A 159 -14.67 18.39 -4.04
CA PHE A 159 -13.22 18.49 -4.00
C PHE A 159 -12.70 19.91 -3.84
N GLN A 160 -11.49 20.03 -3.32
CA GLN A 160 -10.73 21.26 -3.19
C GLN A 160 -9.34 21.05 -3.77
N MET A 161 -8.97 21.91 -4.72
CA MET A 161 -7.59 22.03 -5.17
C MET A 161 -6.77 22.70 -4.08
N ARG A 162 -5.77 22.01 -3.54
CA ARG A 162 -4.85 22.60 -2.55
C ARG A 162 -3.48 22.73 -3.19
N ARG A 163 -2.96 23.96 -3.29
CA ARG A 163 -1.63 24.22 -3.87
C ARG A 163 -0.47 24.01 -2.88
N HIS A 164 -0.70 24.12 -1.55
CA HIS A 164 0.28 23.82 -0.48
C HIS A 164 -0.44 23.64 0.88
N GLY A 165 0.12 22.80 1.79
CA GLY A 165 -0.17 22.80 3.23
C GLY A 165 -0.82 21.54 3.82
N ASN A 166 -1.88 20.99 3.18
CA ASN A 166 -2.66 19.86 3.72
C ASN A 166 -2.48 18.53 2.95
N ARG A 167 -1.59 18.49 1.95
CA ARG A 167 -1.18 17.27 1.21
C ARG A 167 -0.23 16.36 2.00
N ASN A 168 0.07 16.75 3.24
CA ASN A 168 1.08 16.10 4.06
C ASN A 168 0.86 14.59 4.24
N ALA A 169 -0.38 14.10 4.27
CA ALA A 169 -0.63 12.68 4.49
C ALA A 169 -0.17 11.83 3.30
N VAL A 170 -0.69 12.08 2.09
CA VAL A 170 -0.33 11.28 0.91
C VAL A 170 1.13 11.52 0.51
N GLU A 171 1.65 12.75 0.59
CA GLU A 171 3.07 13.00 0.35
C GLU A 171 3.98 12.29 1.36
N ARG A 172 3.59 12.25 2.64
CA ARG A 172 4.33 11.52 3.68
C ARG A 172 4.27 10.02 3.45
N ILE A 173 3.13 9.51 3.01
CA ILE A 173 2.95 8.11 2.65
C ILE A 173 3.80 7.76 1.42
N PHE A 174 3.79 8.55 0.36
CA PHE A 174 4.66 8.32 -0.80
C PHE A 174 6.13 8.44 -0.45
N ARG A 175 6.49 9.35 0.46
CA ARG A 175 7.86 9.43 1.00
C ARG A 175 8.21 8.20 1.82
N GLU A 176 7.30 7.70 2.64
CA GLU A 176 7.48 6.46 3.40
C GLU A 176 7.59 5.25 2.48
N LEU A 177 6.72 5.16 1.47
CA LEU A 177 6.76 4.15 0.44
C LEU A 177 8.11 4.17 -0.26
N LYS A 178 8.55 5.32 -0.80
CA LYS A 178 9.87 5.48 -1.44
C LYS A 178 11.03 5.16 -0.48
N ARG A 179 10.92 5.57 0.80
CA ARG A 179 11.93 5.22 1.82
C ARG A 179 12.00 3.72 2.07
N ARG A 180 10.88 3.02 2.02
CA ARG A 180 10.79 1.58 2.31
C ARG A 180 11.11 0.73 1.09
N THR A 181 10.78 1.24 -0.10
CA THR A 181 11.14 0.64 -1.38
C THR A 181 12.54 1.02 -1.85
N SER A 182 13.28 1.85 -1.11
CA SER A 182 14.69 2.12 -1.42
C SER A 182 15.55 0.85 -1.35
N SER A 183 15.15 -0.13 -0.53
CA SER A 183 15.75 -1.48 -0.51
C SER A 183 15.58 -2.23 -1.84
N PHE A 184 14.58 -1.85 -2.64
CA PHE A 184 14.34 -2.30 -4.01
C PHE A 184 14.86 -1.29 -5.04
N SER A 185 15.80 -0.41 -4.68
CA SER A 185 16.31 0.66 -5.58
C SER A 185 15.21 1.58 -6.14
N ASN A 186 14.07 1.72 -5.44
CA ASN A 186 12.87 2.41 -5.92
C ASN A 186 12.29 1.85 -7.25
N CYS A 187 12.65 0.61 -7.61
CA CYS A 187 12.20 -0.08 -8.82
C CYS A 187 11.79 -1.52 -8.45
N PHE A 188 10.55 -1.89 -8.73
CA PHE A 188 10.15 -3.28 -8.61
C PHE A 188 10.72 -4.05 -9.81
N SER A 189 11.84 -4.75 -9.62
CA SER A 189 12.50 -5.53 -10.66
C SER A 189 12.07 -7.00 -10.65
N HIS A 190 11.95 -7.60 -11.82
CA HIS A 190 11.60 -9.00 -12.05
C HIS A 190 10.26 -9.42 -11.45
N VAL A 191 9.29 -8.51 -11.40
CA VAL A 191 7.93 -8.80 -10.95
C VAL A 191 6.91 -8.29 -11.96
N GLU A 192 5.78 -8.99 -12.04
CA GLU A 192 4.63 -8.52 -12.82
C GLU A 192 3.95 -7.33 -12.12
N PRO A 193 3.33 -6.39 -12.87
CA PRO A 193 2.64 -5.24 -12.28
C PRO A 193 1.59 -5.62 -11.23
N GLU A 194 0.85 -6.73 -11.43
CA GLU A 194 -0.12 -7.24 -10.47
C GLU A 194 0.55 -7.65 -9.14
N THR A 195 1.73 -8.25 -9.20
CA THR A 195 2.50 -8.65 -8.01
C THR A 195 2.97 -7.43 -7.23
N ALA A 196 3.41 -6.38 -7.94
CA ALA A 196 3.79 -5.11 -7.33
C ALA A 196 2.58 -4.41 -6.70
N GLU A 197 1.41 -4.41 -7.36
CA GLU A 197 0.17 -3.86 -6.81
C GLU A 197 -0.25 -4.57 -5.52
N LYS A 198 -0.25 -5.91 -5.48
CA LYS A 198 -0.54 -6.68 -4.26
C LYS A 198 0.43 -6.36 -3.12
N TRP A 199 1.71 -6.17 -3.43
CA TRP A 199 2.67 -5.72 -2.43
C TRP A 199 2.35 -4.32 -1.91
N LEU A 200 1.97 -3.38 -2.78
CA LEU A 200 1.57 -2.01 -2.40
C LEU A 200 0.30 -2.00 -1.53
N GLN A 201 -0.66 -2.88 -1.82
CA GLN A 201 -1.85 -3.09 -0.99
C GLN A 201 -1.48 -3.65 0.38
N SER A 202 -0.58 -4.65 0.43
CA SER A 202 -0.04 -5.20 1.68
C SER A 202 0.71 -4.14 2.50
N PHE A 203 1.47 -3.28 1.83
CA PHE A 203 2.13 -2.13 2.46
C PHE A 203 1.12 -1.17 3.06
N ALA A 204 0.02 -0.89 2.35
CA ALA A 204 -1.04 -0.03 2.84
C ALA A 204 -1.74 -0.63 4.08
N ARG A 205 -1.99 -1.95 4.09
CA ARG A 205 -2.48 -2.68 5.26
C ARG A 205 -1.53 -2.53 6.45
N TRP A 206 -0.25 -2.83 6.26
CA TRP A 206 0.78 -2.71 7.29
C TRP A 206 0.90 -1.28 7.82
N HIS A 207 0.88 -0.28 6.94
CA HIS A 207 0.98 1.13 7.30
C HIS A 207 -0.17 1.58 8.21
N ASN A 208 -1.36 1.01 8.02
CA ASN A 208 -2.54 1.33 8.82
C ASN A 208 -2.63 0.54 10.14
N ALA A 209 -1.86 -0.54 10.28
CA ALA A 209 -1.92 -1.39 11.45
C ALA A 209 -1.49 -0.62 12.72
N PRO A 210 -2.23 -0.75 13.83
CA PRO A 210 -1.85 -0.14 15.10
C PRO A 210 -0.52 -0.73 15.59
N ASN A 211 0.37 0.12 16.11
CA ASN A 211 1.59 -0.33 16.79
C ASN A 211 1.28 -0.78 18.21
#